data_AF-A0A8T4FQ16-F1
#
_entry.id   AF-A0A8T4FQ16-F1
#
_cell.length_a   1.000
_cell.length_b   1.000
_cell.length_c   1.000
_cell.angle_alpha   90.00
_cell.angle_beta   90.00
_cell.angle_gamma   90.00
#
_symmetry.space_group_name_H-M   'P 1'
#
loop_
_entity.id
_entity.type
_entity.pdbx_description
1 polymer ?
#
loop_
_entity_poly.entity_id
_entity_poly.type
_entity_poly.pdbx_seq_one_letter_code
_entity_poly.pdbx_strand_id
1 'polypeptide(L)'
;MENGETAGTPSDSESVESVMSAIAEINDSLARLKEHAGSSSGSGNRKGSFRRAGRNASMQEARASERSDGEESSLKEKLERCRSDNERLRRKNTELGGELARTRAKLDAVTEELRKACKESEALKRTAVPIKDGASMKSKVDELTAANAALTEEVERLRVELGEGKGRTIQAAEAPVVSRISETELRSDLFDCPRYDARLSRDGRRITLRADVEGRVRCSGGVLSIPSLPDLIGFDGPTDY
;
A
#
# COMPACT_ATOMS: atom_id res chain seq x y z
N MET A 1 33.19 2.02 38.14
CA MET A 1 32.13 1.74 39.12
C MET A 1 31.69 0.31 38.87
N GLU A 2 32.30 -0.65 39.55
CA GLU A 2 31.87 -2.04 39.55
C GLU A 2 31.74 -2.45 41.02
N ASN A 3 30.50 -2.54 41.49
CA ASN A 3 30.17 -3.03 42.82
C ASN A 3 30.01 -4.55 42.72
N GLY A 4 30.97 -5.30 43.24
CA GLY A 4 30.87 -6.74 43.46
C GLY A 4 30.29 -7.01 44.85
N GLU A 5 29.03 -7.40 44.92
CA GLU A 5 28.39 -7.91 46.12
C GLU A 5 28.84 -9.36 46.36
N THR A 6 29.71 -9.58 47.35
CA THR A 6 29.99 -10.93 47.87
C THR A 6 28.90 -11.30 48.86
N ALA A 7 27.98 -12.16 48.43
CA ALA A 7 27.01 -12.83 49.30
C ALA A 7 27.76 -13.65 50.35
N GLY A 8 27.60 -13.26 51.62
CA GLY A 8 28.12 -13.98 52.77
C GLY A 8 27.47 -15.36 52.87
N THR A 9 28.32 -16.39 52.92
CA THR A 9 27.93 -17.72 53.35
C THR A 9 27.52 -17.66 54.83
N PRO A 10 26.33 -18.13 55.22
CA PRO A 10 25.94 -18.16 56.63
C PRO A 10 26.87 -19.14 57.37
N SER A 11 27.48 -18.65 58.44
CA SER A 11 28.44 -19.38 59.26
C SER A 11 27.74 -20.52 60.01
N ASP A 12 28.00 -21.77 59.62
CA ASP A 12 27.46 -22.99 60.24
C ASP A 12 27.76 -23.12 61.75
N SER A 13 28.66 -22.29 62.28
CA SER A 13 29.05 -22.25 63.69
C SER A 13 27.92 -21.83 64.65
N GLU A 14 27.02 -20.93 64.24
CA GLU A 14 25.91 -20.49 65.10
C GLU A 14 24.85 -21.60 65.29
N SER A 15 24.72 -22.50 64.32
CA SER A 15 23.77 -23.61 64.39
C SER A 15 24.21 -24.68 65.40
N VAL A 16 25.53 -24.93 65.50
CA VAL A 16 26.07 -25.99 66.37
C VAL A 16 26.05 -25.56 67.83
N GLU A 17 26.37 -24.29 68.14
CA GLU A 17 26.27 -23.77 69.51
C GLU A 17 24.82 -23.74 70.01
N SER A 18 23.87 -23.37 69.13
CA SER A 18 22.44 -23.40 69.46
C SER A 18 21.95 -24.82 69.77
N VAL A 19 22.38 -25.81 69.00
CA VAL A 19 22.03 -27.22 69.23
C VAL A 19 22.67 -27.74 70.53
N MET A 20 23.93 -27.41 70.80
CA MET A 20 24.61 -27.85 72.03
C MET A 20 24.00 -27.21 73.29
N SER A 21 23.56 -25.94 73.21
CA SER A 21 22.83 -25.29 74.29
C SER A 21 21.48 -25.96 74.56
N ALA A 22 20.73 -26.31 73.51
CA ALA A 22 19.46 -27.02 73.65
C ALA A 22 19.62 -28.41 74.28
N ILE A 23 20.69 -29.14 73.93
CA ILE A 23 21.00 -30.44 74.53
C ILE A 23 21.36 -30.30 76.02
N ALA A 24 22.08 -29.25 76.41
CA ALA A 24 22.39 -28.98 77.82
C ALA A 24 21.13 -28.70 78.64
N GLU A 25 20.19 -27.88 78.14
CA GLU A 25 18.92 -27.59 78.81
C GLU A 25 18.03 -28.84 78.98
N ILE A 26 18.02 -29.72 77.98
CA ILE A 26 17.27 -30.99 78.05
C ILE A 26 17.88 -31.90 79.13
N ASN A 27 19.21 -32.00 79.21
CA ASN A 27 19.88 -32.82 80.21
C ASN A 27 19.68 -32.29 81.64
N ASP A 28 19.73 -30.97 81.84
CA ASP A 28 19.41 -30.33 83.11
C ASP A 28 17.93 -30.56 83.52
N SER A 29 17.03 -30.50 82.54
CA SER A 29 15.61 -30.80 82.77
C SER A 29 15.39 -32.27 83.16
N LEU A 30 16.13 -33.19 82.53
CA LEU A 30 16.11 -34.63 82.86
C LEU A 30 16.71 -34.92 84.25
N ALA A 31 17.78 -34.21 84.64
CA ALA A 31 18.36 -34.33 85.98
C ALA A 31 17.38 -33.86 87.07
N ARG A 32 16.70 -32.73 86.85
CA ARG A 32 15.66 -32.21 87.76
C ARG A 32 14.48 -33.16 87.89
N LEU A 33 14.04 -33.77 86.78
CA LEU A 33 12.97 -34.77 86.81
C LEU A 33 13.38 -36.03 87.57
N LYS A 34 14.65 -36.44 87.48
CA LYS A 34 15.18 -37.62 88.19
C LYS A 34 15.31 -37.38 89.70
N GLU A 35 15.65 -36.17 90.13
CA GLU A 35 15.64 -35.79 91.57
C GLU A 35 14.22 -35.75 92.14
N HIS A 36 13.24 -35.28 91.38
CA HIS A 36 11.84 -35.24 91.83
C HIS A 36 11.16 -36.63 91.88
N ALA A 37 11.63 -37.59 91.07
CA ALA A 37 11.10 -38.96 91.11
C ALA A 37 11.55 -39.78 92.35
N GLY A 38 12.59 -39.34 93.07
CA GLY A 38 13.14 -40.05 94.23
C GLY A 38 12.52 -39.73 95.60
N SER A 39 11.67 -38.70 95.70
CA SER A 39 11.17 -38.19 96.99
C SER A 39 9.65 -38.27 97.11
N SER A 40 9.10 -39.48 97.30
CA SER A 40 7.68 -39.69 97.59
C SER A 40 7.48 -40.88 98.54
N SER A 41 7.99 -40.79 99.77
CA SER A 41 7.61 -41.66 100.89
C SER A 41 7.05 -40.85 102.05
N GLY A 42 5.80 -40.39 101.88
CA GLY A 42 5.01 -39.70 102.91
C GLY A 42 3.81 -40.55 103.33
N SER A 43 4.05 -41.54 104.19
CA SER A 43 3.01 -42.31 104.89
C SER A 43 2.29 -41.40 105.89
N GLY A 44 1.00 -41.15 105.67
CA GLY A 44 0.17 -40.39 106.58
C GLY A 44 -1.23 -40.14 106.02
N ASN A 45 -2.20 -40.98 106.40
CA ASN A 45 -3.65 -40.77 106.31
C ASN A 45 -4.17 -39.98 105.08
N ARG A 46 -4.23 -40.62 103.89
CA ARG A 46 -4.65 -39.97 102.62
C ARG A 46 -5.74 -40.70 101.84
N LYS A 47 -6.84 -41.17 102.46
CA LYS A 47 -7.97 -41.68 101.65
C LYS A 47 -8.76 -40.56 100.94
N GLY A 48 -8.71 -39.32 101.45
CA GLY A 48 -9.40 -38.16 100.86
C GLY A 48 -8.58 -37.31 99.88
N SER A 49 -7.28 -37.13 100.11
CA SER A 49 -6.42 -36.24 99.29
C SER A 49 -5.96 -36.87 97.97
N PHE A 50 -5.81 -38.20 97.90
CA PHE A 50 -5.47 -38.91 96.66
C PHE A 50 -6.58 -38.81 95.61
N ARG A 51 -7.86 -38.90 96.04
CA ARG A 51 -9.02 -38.71 95.16
C ARG A 51 -9.16 -37.27 94.65
N ARG A 52 -8.61 -36.28 95.38
CA ARG A 52 -8.64 -34.86 94.97
C ARG A 52 -7.48 -34.55 94.02
N ALA A 53 -6.29 -35.07 94.30
CA ALA A 53 -5.13 -34.97 93.41
C ALA A 53 -5.38 -35.66 92.05
N GLY A 54 -5.94 -36.88 92.05
CA GLY A 54 -6.29 -37.59 90.82
C GLY A 54 -7.34 -36.84 89.97
N ARG A 55 -8.37 -36.25 90.61
CA ARG A 55 -9.35 -35.41 89.92
C ARG A 55 -8.76 -34.11 89.38
N ASN A 56 -7.80 -33.52 90.07
CA ASN A 56 -7.12 -32.31 89.60
C ASN A 56 -6.20 -32.62 88.43
N ALA A 57 -5.50 -33.76 88.44
CA ALA A 57 -4.67 -34.22 87.33
C ALA A 57 -5.52 -34.52 86.09
N SER A 58 -6.64 -35.26 86.23
CA SER A 58 -7.54 -35.54 85.11
C SER A 58 -8.17 -34.27 84.52
N MET A 59 -8.47 -33.27 85.36
CA MET A 59 -8.95 -31.96 84.90
C MET A 59 -7.87 -31.15 84.16
N GLN A 60 -6.59 -31.27 84.57
CA GLN A 60 -5.49 -30.62 83.87
C GLN A 60 -5.21 -31.28 82.52
N GLU A 61 -5.25 -32.61 82.45
CA GLU A 61 -5.12 -33.36 81.20
C GLU A 61 -6.26 -33.03 80.24
N ALA A 62 -7.51 -33.02 80.70
CA ALA A 62 -8.65 -32.63 79.87
C ALA A 62 -8.51 -31.22 79.29
N ARG A 63 -8.05 -30.25 80.10
CA ARG A 63 -7.77 -28.88 79.63
C ARG A 63 -6.59 -28.80 78.65
N ALA A 64 -5.59 -29.65 78.81
CA ALA A 64 -4.46 -29.73 77.89
C ALA A 64 -4.90 -30.32 76.55
N SER A 65 -5.73 -31.37 76.56
CA SER A 65 -6.34 -31.94 75.36
C SER A 65 -7.23 -30.93 74.65
N GLU A 66 -8.12 -30.22 75.37
CA GLU A 66 -8.98 -29.18 74.78
C GLU A 66 -8.17 -28.05 74.11
N ARG A 67 -7.03 -27.65 74.71
CA ARG A 67 -6.12 -26.66 74.11
C ARG A 67 -5.44 -27.20 72.87
N SER A 68 -4.95 -28.44 72.93
CA SER A 68 -4.32 -29.13 71.79
C SER A 68 -5.30 -29.27 70.61
N ASP A 69 -6.54 -29.64 70.88
CA ASP A 69 -7.59 -29.78 69.85
C ASP A 69 -7.96 -28.43 69.23
N GLY A 70 -7.96 -27.36 70.03
CA GLY A 70 -8.16 -25.99 69.57
C GLY A 70 -7.02 -25.48 68.68
N GLU A 71 -5.78 -25.78 69.06
CA GLU A 71 -4.58 -25.47 68.26
C GLU A 71 -4.58 -26.25 66.95
N GLU A 72 -4.88 -27.55 66.98
CA GLU A 72 -4.99 -28.39 65.78
C GLU A 72 -6.07 -27.88 64.84
N SER A 73 -7.23 -27.48 65.37
CA SER A 73 -8.32 -26.90 64.58
C SER A 73 -7.90 -25.57 63.93
N SER A 74 -7.20 -24.70 64.65
CA SER A 74 -6.68 -23.43 64.11
C SER A 74 -5.64 -23.67 63.01
N LEU A 75 -4.74 -24.65 63.20
CA LEU A 75 -3.73 -25.02 62.20
C LEU A 75 -4.38 -25.59 60.94
N LYS A 76 -5.39 -26.46 61.07
CA LYS A 76 -6.17 -26.97 59.93
C LYS A 76 -6.82 -25.85 59.15
N GLU A 77 -7.45 -24.88 59.82
CA GLU A 77 -8.09 -23.74 59.17
C GLU A 77 -7.07 -22.83 58.43
N LYS A 78 -5.89 -22.59 59.02
CA LYS A 78 -4.80 -21.86 58.35
C LYS A 78 -4.28 -22.62 57.14
N LEU A 79 -4.12 -23.94 57.24
CA LEU A 79 -3.62 -24.79 56.17
C LEU A 79 -4.61 -24.84 55.00
N GLU A 80 -5.91 -24.90 55.27
CA GLU A 80 -6.96 -24.84 54.26
C GLU A 80 -6.98 -23.48 53.55
N ARG A 81 -6.84 -22.38 54.30
CA ARG A 81 -6.69 -21.02 53.74
C ARG A 81 -5.46 -20.92 52.82
N CYS A 82 -4.31 -21.41 53.29
CA CYS A 82 -3.09 -21.44 52.47
C CYS A 82 -3.24 -22.30 51.21
N ARG A 83 -3.94 -23.44 51.27
CA ARG A 83 -4.23 -24.27 50.09
C ARG A 83 -5.07 -23.53 49.07
N SER A 84 -6.16 -22.91 49.53
CA SER A 84 -7.05 -22.10 48.67
C SER A 84 -6.31 -20.94 48.01
N ASP A 85 -5.47 -20.24 48.76
CA ASP A 85 -4.62 -19.18 48.22
C ASP A 85 -3.60 -19.70 47.19
N ASN A 86 -2.99 -20.85 47.45
CA ASN A 86 -2.05 -21.46 46.50
C ASN A 86 -2.74 -21.86 45.20
N GLU A 87 -3.95 -22.45 45.26
CA GLU A 87 -4.74 -22.74 44.06
C GLU A 87 -5.11 -21.48 43.28
N ARG A 88 -5.53 -20.42 43.98
CA ARG A 88 -5.82 -19.13 43.36
C ARG A 88 -4.60 -18.55 42.65
N LEU A 89 -3.42 -18.62 43.27
CA LEU A 89 -2.17 -18.18 42.68
C LEU A 89 -1.77 -19.02 41.47
N ARG A 90 -1.96 -20.35 41.52
CA ARG A 90 -1.72 -21.24 40.38
C ARG A 90 -2.59 -20.87 39.19
N ARG A 91 -3.90 -20.64 39.40
CA ARG A 91 -4.82 -20.20 38.33
C ARG A 91 -4.37 -18.87 37.71
N LYS A 92 -4.01 -17.89 38.55
CA LYS A 92 -3.46 -16.61 38.07
C LYS A 92 -2.18 -16.80 37.27
N ASN A 93 -1.26 -17.65 37.73
CA ASN A 93 -0.02 -17.92 37.01
C ASN A 93 -0.29 -18.55 35.64
N THR A 94 -1.25 -19.48 35.55
CA THR A 94 -1.64 -20.07 34.25
C THR A 94 -2.28 -19.05 33.32
N GLU A 95 -3.10 -18.15 33.85
CA GLU A 95 -3.76 -17.09 33.08
C GLU A 95 -2.73 -16.08 32.53
N LEU A 96 -1.85 -15.57 33.41
CA LEU A 96 -0.76 -14.68 33.04
C LEU A 96 0.21 -15.34 32.05
N GLY A 97 0.51 -16.63 32.21
CA GLY A 97 1.28 -17.39 31.23
C GLY A 97 0.63 -17.42 29.85
N GLY A 98 -0.70 -17.60 29.79
CA GLY A 98 -1.47 -17.52 28.56
C GLY A 98 -1.50 -16.12 27.94
N GLU A 99 -1.61 -15.08 28.76
CA GLU A 99 -1.52 -13.68 28.29
C GLU A 99 -0.15 -13.37 27.71
N LEU A 100 0.93 -13.77 28.39
CA LEU A 100 2.30 -13.62 27.90
C LEU A 100 2.52 -14.34 26.57
N ALA A 101 1.95 -15.54 26.39
CA ALA A 101 2.04 -16.25 25.11
C ALA A 101 1.31 -15.48 24.00
N ARG A 102 0.11 -14.95 24.27
CA ARG A 102 -0.66 -14.15 23.30
C ARG A 102 0.05 -12.84 22.94
N THR A 103 0.63 -12.14 23.90
CA THR A 103 1.34 -10.89 23.64
C THR A 103 2.63 -11.13 22.86
N ARG A 104 3.37 -12.20 23.16
CA ARG A 104 4.52 -12.63 22.34
C ARG A 104 4.11 -12.92 20.90
N ALA A 105 3.06 -13.70 20.67
CA ALA A 105 2.59 -13.99 19.32
C ALA A 105 2.20 -12.72 18.54
N LYS A 106 1.56 -11.73 19.21
CA LYS A 106 1.27 -10.42 18.60
C LYS A 106 2.55 -9.64 18.26
N LEU A 107 3.54 -9.66 19.15
CA LEU A 107 4.82 -9.00 18.94
C LEU A 107 5.58 -9.61 17.76
N ASP A 108 5.59 -10.93 17.64
CA ASP A 108 6.20 -11.64 16.51
C ASP A 108 5.51 -11.27 15.20
N ALA A 109 4.17 -11.24 15.18
CA ALA A 109 3.39 -10.82 14.01
C ALA A 109 3.71 -9.38 13.56
N VAL A 110 3.73 -8.43 14.51
CA VAL A 110 4.09 -7.03 14.23
C VAL A 110 5.54 -6.92 13.75
N THR A 111 6.45 -7.73 14.29
CA THR A 111 7.86 -7.74 13.87
C THR A 111 8.01 -8.23 12.43
N GLU A 112 7.27 -9.26 12.03
CA GLU A 112 7.26 -9.73 10.64
C GLU A 112 6.60 -8.73 9.68
N GLU A 113 5.52 -8.08 10.10
CA GLU A 113 4.91 -6.98 9.32
C GLU A 113 5.88 -5.82 9.12
N LEU A 114 6.59 -5.41 10.19
CA LEU A 114 7.61 -4.36 10.11
C LEU A 114 8.74 -4.76 9.15
N ARG A 115 9.23 -6.00 9.25
CA ARG A 115 10.25 -6.53 8.33
C ARG A 115 9.78 -6.52 6.88
N LYS A 116 8.51 -6.84 6.62
CA LYS A 116 7.91 -6.77 5.27
C LYS A 116 7.83 -5.32 4.78
N ALA A 117 7.32 -4.41 5.60
CA ALA A 117 7.24 -2.99 5.27
C ALA A 117 8.63 -2.37 5.01
N CYS A 118 9.66 -2.77 5.77
CA CYS A 118 11.04 -2.34 5.50
C CYS A 118 11.53 -2.81 4.13
N LYS A 119 11.28 -4.08 3.76
CA LYS A 119 11.65 -4.60 2.42
C LYS A 119 10.91 -3.86 1.30
N GLU A 120 9.63 -3.58 1.49
CA GLU A 120 8.82 -2.81 0.53
C GLU A 120 9.33 -1.37 0.42
N SER A 121 9.66 -0.71 1.54
CA SER A 121 10.27 0.62 1.54
C SER A 121 11.62 0.64 0.83
N GLU A 122 12.47 -0.36 1.05
CA GLU A 122 13.73 -0.48 0.32
C GLU A 122 13.52 -0.73 -1.17
N ALA A 123 12.56 -1.58 -1.55
CA ALA A 123 12.20 -1.81 -2.94
C ALA A 123 11.72 -0.51 -3.59
N LEU A 124 10.81 0.21 -2.92
CA LEU A 124 10.33 1.53 -3.35
C LEU A 124 11.47 2.53 -3.48
N LYS A 125 12.39 2.59 -2.52
CA LYS A 125 13.59 3.43 -2.61
C LYS A 125 14.45 3.04 -3.80
N ARG A 126 14.66 1.74 -4.07
CA ARG A 126 15.44 1.29 -5.24
C ARG A 126 14.75 1.59 -6.57
N THR A 127 13.42 1.56 -6.61
CA THR A 127 12.64 1.99 -7.80
C THR A 127 12.51 3.51 -7.89
N ALA A 128 12.63 4.23 -6.78
CA ALA A 128 12.58 5.68 -6.69
C ALA A 128 13.97 6.34 -6.75
N VAL A 129 15.07 5.57 -6.66
CA VAL A 129 16.39 5.95 -7.17
C VAL A 129 16.13 6.42 -8.58
N PRO A 130 16.53 7.67 -8.88
CA PRO A 130 15.70 8.60 -9.62
C PRO A 130 15.33 7.96 -10.93
N ILE A 131 14.17 8.37 -11.44
CA ILE A 131 13.90 8.52 -12.86
C ILE A 131 15.23 8.97 -13.51
N LYS A 132 16.13 8.04 -13.86
CA LYS A 132 17.41 8.30 -14.53
C LYS A 132 17.06 8.76 -15.94
N ASP A 133 15.90 8.33 -16.39
CA ASP A 133 15.18 8.86 -17.51
C ASP A 133 14.63 10.27 -17.27
N GLY A 134 14.69 10.87 -16.08
CA GLY A 134 14.20 12.23 -15.84
C GLY A 134 15.12 13.26 -16.47
N ALA A 135 16.43 13.06 -16.33
CA ALA A 135 17.43 13.82 -17.07
C ALA A 135 17.40 13.49 -18.57
N SER A 136 17.21 12.22 -18.94
CA SER A 136 17.08 11.81 -20.35
C SER A 136 15.82 12.36 -21.02
N MET A 137 14.68 12.32 -20.34
CA MET A 137 13.39 12.84 -20.80
C MET A 137 13.42 14.35 -20.82
N LYS A 138 14.04 15.02 -19.84
CA LYS A 138 14.25 16.46 -19.91
C LYS A 138 15.10 16.85 -21.12
N SER A 139 16.21 16.17 -21.34
CA SER A 139 17.04 16.36 -22.55
C SER A 139 16.26 16.10 -23.84
N LYS A 140 15.40 15.07 -23.87
CA LYS A 140 14.54 14.76 -25.01
C LYS A 140 13.47 15.83 -25.24
N VAL A 141 12.91 16.37 -24.17
CA VAL A 141 11.97 17.49 -24.21
C VAL A 141 12.66 18.73 -24.75
N ASP A 142 13.89 19.02 -24.30
CA ASP A 142 14.67 20.16 -24.80
C ASP A 142 15.02 19.99 -26.29
N GLU A 143 15.44 18.80 -26.73
CA GLU A 143 15.66 18.47 -28.16
C GLU A 143 14.40 18.66 -29.01
N LEU A 144 13.26 18.11 -28.57
CA LEU A 144 11.99 18.25 -29.30
C LEU A 144 11.50 19.70 -29.32
N THR A 145 11.76 20.46 -28.26
CA THR A 145 11.42 21.89 -28.20
C THR A 145 12.26 22.68 -29.20
N ALA A 146 13.57 22.41 -29.29
CA ALA A 146 14.45 23.03 -30.27
C ALA A 146 14.06 22.66 -31.72
N ALA A 147 13.75 21.39 -31.98
CA ALA A 147 13.30 20.93 -33.29
C ALA A 147 11.98 21.59 -33.72
N ASN A 148 11.03 21.75 -32.79
CA ASN A 148 9.78 22.45 -33.06
C ASN A 148 9.99 23.94 -33.37
N ALA A 149 10.91 24.60 -32.68
CA ALA A 149 11.26 25.99 -32.98
C ALA A 149 11.83 26.13 -34.40
N ALA A 150 12.79 25.28 -34.77
CA ALA A 150 13.38 25.26 -36.11
C ALA A 150 12.34 24.96 -37.21
N LEU A 151 11.45 23.99 -36.99
CA LEU A 151 10.36 23.70 -37.93
C LEU A 151 9.37 24.88 -38.06
N THR A 152 9.12 25.60 -36.98
CA THR A 152 8.26 26.78 -37.00
C THR A 152 8.89 27.90 -37.83
N GLU A 153 10.18 28.16 -37.65
CA GLU A 153 10.93 29.13 -38.47
C GLU A 153 10.94 28.73 -39.95
N GLU A 154 11.12 27.44 -40.26
CA GLU A 154 11.08 26.93 -41.63
C GLU A 154 9.71 27.12 -42.29
N VAL A 155 8.63 26.83 -41.55
CA VAL A 155 7.26 27.03 -42.03
C VAL A 155 7.00 28.51 -42.29
N GLU A 156 7.47 29.42 -41.43
CA GLU A 156 7.36 30.85 -41.66
C GLU A 156 8.18 31.31 -42.87
N ARG A 157 9.40 30.79 -43.06
CA ARG A 157 10.20 31.08 -44.27
C ARG A 157 9.47 30.64 -45.53
N LEU A 158 8.95 29.41 -45.56
CA LEU A 158 8.21 28.87 -46.70
C LEU A 158 6.91 29.66 -46.95
N ARG A 159 6.23 30.13 -45.91
CA ARG A 159 5.05 31.00 -46.04
C ARG A 159 5.40 32.33 -46.71
N VAL A 160 6.53 32.94 -46.34
CA VAL A 160 7.04 34.16 -46.98
C VAL A 160 7.40 33.87 -48.44
N GLU A 161 8.17 32.81 -48.73
CA GLU A 161 8.52 32.42 -50.10
C GLU A 161 7.29 32.14 -50.98
N LEU A 162 6.25 31.48 -50.44
CA LEU A 162 4.98 31.27 -51.14
C LEU A 162 4.18 32.57 -51.32
N GLY A 163 4.23 33.47 -50.34
CA GLY A 163 3.65 34.82 -50.43
C GLY A 163 4.32 35.65 -51.52
N GLU A 164 5.64 35.56 -51.61
CA GLU A 164 6.46 36.23 -52.63
C GLU A 164 6.35 35.56 -54.01
N GLY A 165 6.17 34.23 -54.05
CA GLY A 165 5.92 33.45 -55.27
C GLY A 165 4.58 33.79 -55.91
N LYS A 166 3.56 34.11 -55.12
CA LYS A 166 2.29 34.67 -55.62
C LYS A 166 2.45 36.07 -56.23
N GLY A 167 3.52 36.79 -55.90
CA GLY A 167 3.85 38.10 -56.47
C GLY A 167 4.69 38.05 -57.76
N ARG A 168 5.32 36.91 -58.09
CA ARG A 168 6.25 36.82 -59.25
C ARG A 168 5.73 36.05 -60.46
N THR A 169 4.56 35.43 -60.39
CA THR A 169 3.85 34.85 -61.54
C THR A 169 2.37 34.94 -61.20
N ILE A 170 1.60 35.88 -61.73
CA ILE A 170 1.15 35.98 -63.12
C ILE A 170 0.91 37.49 -63.35
N GLN A 171 1.55 38.11 -64.35
CA GLN A 171 0.99 39.33 -64.94
C GLN A 171 -0.48 39.02 -65.20
N ALA A 172 -1.40 39.83 -64.70
CA ALA A 172 -2.82 39.67 -64.99
C ALA A 172 -3.00 39.69 -66.53
N ALA A 173 -2.92 38.51 -67.15
CA ALA A 173 -3.35 38.30 -68.50
C ALA A 173 -4.82 38.66 -68.46
N GLU A 174 -5.20 39.65 -69.27
CA GLU A 174 -6.59 40.00 -69.50
C GLU A 174 -7.37 38.70 -69.63
N ALA A 175 -8.43 38.56 -68.82
CA ALA A 175 -9.20 37.33 -68.81
C ALA A 175 -9.56 36.99 -70.26
N PRO A 176 -9.20 35.80 -70.75
CA PRO A 176 -9.37 35.47 -72.15
C PRO A 176 -10.83 35.60 -72.55
N VAL A 177 -11.11 36.53 -73.46
CA VAL A 177 -12.48 36.85 -73.88
C VAL A 177 -12.83 36.00 -75.09
N VAL A 178 -13.74 35.05 -74.92
CA VAL A 178 -14.33 34.32 -76.04
C VAL A 178 -15.42 35.19 -76.66
N SER A 179 -15.18 35.68 -77.87
CA SER A 179 -16.15 36.49 -78.62
C SER A 179 -16.84 35.63 -79.68
N ARG A 180 -18.18 35.68 -79.73
CA ARG A 180 -18.97 35.02 -80.78
C ARG A 180 -19.05 35.92 -82.00
N ILE A 181 -18.51 35.46 -83.12
CA ILE A 181 -18.50 36.22 -84.38
C ILE A 181 -19.75 35.91 -85.20
N SER A 182 -20.21 34.66 -85.17
CA SER A 182 -21.42 34.21 -85.86
C SER A 182 -22.10 33.06 -85.12
N GLU A 183 -23.21 32.55 -85.64
CA GLU A 183 -23.86 31.38 -85.06
C GLU A 183 -22.94 30.16 -84.99
N THR A 184 -21.97 30.07 -85.90
CA THR A 184 -21.05 28.93 -86.07
C THR A 184 -19.59 29.27 -85.79
N GLU A 185 -19.24 30.48 -85.35
CA GLU A 185 -17.84 30.88 -85.14
C GLU A 185 -17.58 31.59 -83.81
N LEU A 186 -16.55 31.12 -83.10
CA LEU A 186 -16.00 31.76 -81.90
C LEU A 186 -14.56 32.19 -82.15
N ARG A 187 -14.15 33.32 -81.58
CA ARG A 187 -12.76 33.78 -81.58
C ARG A 187 -12.26 33.99 -80.17
N SER A 188 -11.10 33.42 -79.89
CA SER A 188 -10.39 33.58 -78.63
C SER A 188 -8.91 33.26 -78.82
N ASP A 189 -8.10 33.94 -78.03
CA ASP A 189 -6.71 33.64 -77.72
C ASP A 189 -6.51 32.30 -76.99
N LEU A 190 -7.56 31.69 -76.42
CA LEU A 190 -7.49 30.36 -75.79
C LEU A 190 -7.44 29.19 -76.78
N PHE A 191 -7.68 29.44 -78.07
CA PHE A 191 -7.77 28.39 -79.07
C PHE A 191 -6.39 28.05 -79.67
N ASP A 192 -5.40 27.84 -78.82
CA ASP A 192 -4.02 27.50 -79.20
C ASP A 192 -3.88 26.06 -79.73
N CYS A 193 -4.84 25.18 -79.44
CA CYS A 193 -4.87 23.83 -79.99
C CYS A 193 -5.66 23.80 -81.30
N PRO A 194 -5.18 23.15 -82.36
CA PRO A 194 -5.88 23.13 -83.66
C PRO A 194 -7.19 22.32 -83.66
N ARG A 195 -7.51 21.59 -82.57
CA ARG A 195 -8.64 20.64 -82.51
C ARG A 195 -9.30 20.64 -81.13
N TYR A 196 -10.63 20.84 -81.11
CA TYR A 196 -11.46 20.78 -79.91
C TYR A 196 -12.75 19.97 -80.17
N ASP A 197 -13.33 19.38 -79.12
CA ASP A 197 -14.66 18.78 -79.07
C ASP A 197 -15.56 19.83 -78.44
N ALA A 198 -16.55 20.31 -79.20
CA ALA A 198 -17.51 21.29 -78.74
C ALA A 198 -18.85 20.61 -78.48
N ARG A 199 -19.28 20.63 -77.22
CA ARG A 199 -20.61 20.14 -76.82
C ARG A 199 -21.49 21.31 -76.45
N LEU A 200 -22.57 21.49 -77.19
CA LEU A 200 -23.61 22.45 -76.86
C LEU A 200 -24.54 21.84 -75.80
N SER A 201 -24.88 22.62 -74.78
CA SER A 201 -25.88 22.23 -73.80
C SER A 201 -27.25 22.10 -74.45
N ARG A 202 -28.13 21.30 -73.81
CA ARG A 202 -29.49 21.00 -74.30
C ARG A 202 -30.35 22.24 -74.52
N ASP A 203 -30.07 23.34 -73.82
CA ASP A 203 -30.75 24.63 -73.93
C ASP A 203 -30.11 25.59 -74.96
N GLY A 204 -29.04 25.17 -75.65
CA GLY A 204 -28.32 26.00 -76.62
C GLY A 204 -27.52 27.16 -76.03
N ARG A 205 -27.49 27.32 -74.70
CA ARG A 205 -26.92 28.51 -74.04
C ARG A 205 -25.48 28.35 -73.59
N ARG A 206 -24.95 27.12 -73.52
CA ARG A 206 -23.59 26.84 -73.04
C ARG A 206 -22.86 25.95 -74.03
N ILE A 207 -21.61 26.28 -74.30
CA ILE A 207 -20.71 25.44 -75.10
C ILE A 207 -19.61 24.96 -74.16
N THR A 208 -19.40 23.64 -74.11
CA THR A 208 -18.27 23.04 -73.40
C THR A 208 -17.24 22.63 -74.43
N LEU A 209 -16.02 23.15 -74.30
CA LEU A 209 -14.89 22.81 -75.17
C LEU A 209 -13.95 21.85 -74.43
N ARG A 210 -13.53 20.78 -75.10
CA ARG A 210 -12.49 19.87 -74.62
C ARG A 210 -11.44 19.70 -75.71
N ALA A 211 -10.16 19.57 -75.36
CA ALA A 211 -9.15 19.22 -76.37
C ALA A 211 -9.49 17.85 -76.95
N ASP A 212 -9.63 17.77 -78.27
CA ASP A 212 -10.16 16.59 -78.97
C ASP A 212 -9.09 15.97 -79.86
N VAL A 213 -8.91 14.67 -79.67
CA VAL A 213 -7.99 13.83 -80.46
C VAL A 213 -8.68 13.24 -81.70
N GLU A 214 -10.02 13.23 -81.74
CA GLU A 214 -10.85 12.50 -82.72
C GLU A 214 -11.47 13.39 -83.81
N GLY A 215 -11.45 14.72 -83.67
CA GLY A 215 -11.44 15.67 -84.78
C GLY A 215 -12.79 16.09 -85.36
N ARG A 216 -13.70 16.68 -84.55
CA ARG A 216 -14.95 17.26 -85.09
C ARG A 216 -14.92 18.77 -85.33
N VAL A 217 -14.10 19.53 -84.60
CA VAL A 217 -14.05 21.00 -84.72
C VAL A 217 -12.62 21.43 -85.05
N ARG A 218 -12.47 22.22 -86.12
CA ARG A 218 -11.17 22.76 -86.55
C ARG A 218 -10.99 24.17 -85.99
N CYS A 219 -9.85 24.41 -85.36
CA CYS A 219 -9.38 25.77 -85.07
C CYS A 219 -8.36 26.18 -86.14
N SER A 220 -8.54 27.37 -86.71
CA SER A 220 -7.56 28.00 -87.59
C SER A 220 -7.46 29.49 -87.29
N GLY A 221 -6.26 29.97 -86.98
CA GLY A 221 -6.00 31.40 -86.77
C GLY A 221 -6.76 32.03 -85.59
N GLY A 222 -7.00 31.26 -84.51
CA GLY A 222 -7.74 31.73 -83.33
C GLY A 222 -9.26 31.79 -83.51
N VAL A 223 -9.78 31.23 -84.62
CA VAL A 223 -11.21 31.06 -84.89
C VAL A 223 -11.57 29.58 -84.84
N LEU A 224 -12.60 29.27 -84.05
CA LEU A 224 -13.19 27.93 -83.92
C LEU A 224 -14.50 27.87 -84.71
N SER A 225 -14.54 27.03 -85.75
CA SER A 225 -15.74 26.80 -86.57
C SER A 225 -16.56 25.63 -86.01
N ILE A 226 -17.68 25.93 -85.37
CA ILE A 226 -18.60 24.99 -84.72
C ILE A 226 -19.67 24.54 -85.74
N PRO A 227 -20.04 23.24 -85.79
CA PRO A 227 -21.12 22.78 -86.66
C PRO A 227 -22.45 23.46 -86.32
N SER A 228 -23.29 23.66 -87.33
CA SER A 228 -24.63 24.22 -87.11
C SER A 228 -25.52 23.23 -86.34
N LEU A 229 -26.49 23.73 -85.57
CA LEU A 229 -27.42 22.91 -84.77
C LEU A 229 -28.05 21.74 -85.55
N PRO A 230 -28.48 21.90 -86.83
CA PRO A 230 -28.98 20.80 -87.65
C PRO A 230 -27.95 19.70 -87.98
N ASP A 231 -26.66 20.02 -87.98
CA ASP A 231 -25.58 19.10 -88.36
C ASP A 231 -25.15 18.19 -87.19
N LEU A 232 -25.51 18.55 -85.95
CA LEU A 232 -25.40 17.66 -84.79
C LEU A 232 -26.59 16.69 -84.79
N ILE A 233 -26.44 15.59 -85.52
CA ILE A 233 -27.39 14.45 -85.60
C ILE A 233 -27.97 14.14 -84.21
N GLY A 234 -29.29 14.35 -84.06
CA GLY A 234 -30.08 14.02 -82.86
C GLY A 234 -30.86 15.17 -82.23
N PHE A 235 -30.85 16.38 -82.79
CA PHE A 235 -31.67 17.50 -82.31
C PHE A 235 -33.04 17.53 -83.00
N ASP A 236 -34.01 16.79 -82.45
CA ASP A 236 -35.42 17.14 -82.61
C ASP A 236 -35.70 18.32 -81.67
N GLY A 237 -35.81 19.51 -82.25
CA GLY A 237 -36.03 20.74 -81.51
C GLY A 237 -37.34 20.70 -80.70
N PRO A 238 -37.45 21.49 -79.63
CA PRO A 238 -38.72 21.66 -78.94
C PRO A 238 -39.70 22.33 -79.89
N THR A 239 -40.79 21.62 -80.22
CA THR A 239 -42.00 22.21 -80.76
C THR A 239 -42.58 23.12 -79.69
N ASP A 240 -42.92 24.36 -80.08
CA ASP A 240 -43.41 25.44 -79.21
C ASP A 240 -44.40 24.96 -78.14
N TYR A 241 -44.07 25.19 -76.86
CA TYR A 241 -44.99 25.40 -75.74
C TYR A 241 -44.32 26.20 -74.61
#